data_AF-A0AAX4K1L5-F1
#
_entry.id   AF-A0AAX4K1L5-F1
#
_cell.length_a   1.000
_cell.length_b   1.000
_cell.length_c   1.000
_cell.angle_alpha   90.00
_cell.angle_beta   90.00
_cell.angle_gamma   90.00
#
_symmetry.space_group_name_H-M   'P 1'
#
loop_
_entity.id
_entity.type
_entity.pdbx_description
1 polymer ?
#
loop_
_entity_poly.entity_id
_entity_poly.type
_entity_poly.pdbx_seq_one_letter_code
_entity_poly.pdbx_strand_id
1 'polypeptide(L)'
;MPPNWIGDDFPIEPHSYTFPEDWFINWNIKHITMSLYDYEGPDDPELPEVLQSFYETWTKNKGLFKLHIDEMVLQFKKPIRGLYEALRQVHERSCNVPRIIKLSPWENDSGFRINDIIQQMSSMTEQIEIIRLRSVSYIHTTVYEFFESQIDWTAPNAKLRKLDLILNVDSEAYLNEKEFKSNHIGPSNKLQHFGITLDISSMIEQGKIDHLANYILEIEQIAKAMFSVGGMNCHYSLKVISNKNEQAGSGFLNGQLQKEIRGIRQGDRRVQGWRQLSVSERKETSQLQQYKSQFIYKDYGRATDNLSSDARRLQPIDL
;
A
#
# COMPACT_ATOMS: atom_id res chain seq x y z
N MET A 1 -18.07 15.67 -30.86
CA MET A 1 -18.35 16.62 -29.76
C MET A 1 -19.36 16.00 -28.81
N PRO A 2 -18.95 15.60 -27.59
CA PRO A 2 -19.87 15.40 -26.48
C PRO A 2 -19.79 16.57 -25.47
N PRO A 3 -20.79 16.72 -24.57
CA PRO A 3 -21.33 18.02 -24.20
C PRO A 3 -20.77 18.61 -22.90
N ASN A 4 -20.74 19.95 -22.86
CA ASN A 4 -20.61 20.79 -21.68
C ASN A 4 -21.70 20.43 -20.64
N TRP A 5 -21.26 20.07 -19.44
CA TRP A 5 -22.09 20.17 -18.24
C TRP A 5 -21.31 20.96 -17.21
N ILE A 6 -21.62 22.26 -17.17
CA ILE A 6 -21.28 23.16 -16.08
C ILE A 6 -22.25 22.82 -14.94
N GLY A 7 -21.73 22.28 -13.86
CA GLY A 7 -22.45 22.23 -12.59
C GLY A 7 -22.23 23.55 -11.86
N ASP A 8 -23.29 24.34 -11.74
CA ASP A 8 -23.35 25.54 -10.94
C ASP A 8 -23.07 25.21 -9.45
N ASP A 9 -22.00 25.77 -8.90
CA ASP A 9 -22.08 26.75 -7.80
C ASP A 9 -20.68 27.17 -7.32
N PHE A 10 -20.51 28.49 -7.19
CA PHE A 10 -19.32 29.31 -6.88
C PHE A 10 -18.49 29.85 -8.07
N PRO A 11 -18.56 31.18 -8.35
CA PRO A 11 -17.66 31.81 -9.30
C PRO A 11 -16.31 32.01 -8.62
N ILE A 12 -15.39 31.07 -8.80
CA ILE A 12 -13.97 31.40 -8.67
C ILE A 12 -13.61 32.09 -9.98
N GLU A 13 -13.36 33.39 -9.94
CA GLU A 13 -12.98 34.18 -11.11
C GLU A 13 -11.87 33.46 -11.90
N PRO A 14 -12.05 33.24 -13.22
CA PRO A 14 -11.06 32.60 -14.07
C PRO A 14 -9.98 33.62 -14.42
N HIS A 15 -9.17 33.99 -13.43
CA HIS A 15 -8.03 34.86 -13.64
C HIS A 15 -6.74 34.05 -13.44
N SER A 16 -6.16 33.65 -14.57
CA SER A 16 -4.78 33.17 -14.78
C SER A 16 -4.44 31.70 -14.46
N TYR A 17 -5.24 30.74 -14.93
CA TYR A 17 -4.81 29.33 -14.99
C TYR A 17 -4.50 28.93 -16.43
N THR A 18 -3.27 29.15 -16.88
CA THR A 18 -2.76 28.51 -18.10
C THR A 18 -2.11 27.18 -17.71
N PHE A 19 -2.90 26.10 -17.70
CA PHE A 19 -2.34 24.79 -17.99
C PHE A 19 -2.08 24.72 -19.51
N PRO A 20 -1.09 23.95 -19.98
CA PRO A 20 -0.95 23.67 -21.41
C PRO A 20 -2.28 23.18 -21.98
N GLU A 21 -2.60 23.52 -23.24
CA GLU A 21 -3.92 23.25 -23.89
C GLU A 21 -4.32 21.75 -23.86
N ASP A 22 -3.37 20.86 -23.57
CA ASP A 22 -3.51 19.40 -23.62
C ASP A 22 -4.06 18.73 -22.33
N TRP A 23 -4.38 19.52 -21.29
CA TRP A 23 -4.87 18.99 -20.00
C TRP A 23 -6.39 19.07 -19.88
N PHE A 24 -7.06 17.92 -19.78
CA PHE A 24 -8.45 17.88 -19.33
C PHE A 24 -8.49 17.70 -17.81
N ILE A 25 -8.97 18.74 -17.11
CA ILE A 25 -9.16 18.73 -15.67
C ILE A 25 -10.65 18.71 -15.38
N ASN A 26 -11.16 17.58 -14.90
CA ASN A 26 -12.49 17.53 -14.29
C ASN A 26 -12.32 17.76 -12.79
N TRP A 27 -12.91 18.84 -12.28
CA TRP A 27 -12.74 19.28 -10.91
C TRP A 27 -14.09 19.51 -10.24
N ASN A 28 -14.24 18.88 -9.08
CA ASN A 28 -15.04 19.40 -7.98
C ASN A 28 -14.01 19.69 -6.88
N ILE A 29 -14.12 20.76 -6.08
CA ILE A 29 -13.02 21.32 -5.24
C ILE A 29 -12.22 20.25 -4.43
N LYS A 30 -12.84 19.11 -4.12
CA LYS A 30 -12.24 17.98 -3.39
C LYS A 30 -11.71 16.82 -4.25
N HIS A 31 -12.16 16.68 -5.51
CA HIS A 31 -11.83 15.59 -6.41
C HIS A 31 -11.33 16.13 -7.73
N ILE A 32 -10.10 15.76 -8.11
CA ILE A 32 -9.50 16.18 -9.37
C ILE A 32 -9.15 14.94 -10.17
N THR A 33 -9.67 14.86 -11.40
CA THR A 33 -9.23 13.89 -12.40
C THR A 33 -8.43 14.64 -13.46
N MET A 34 -7.18 14.22 -13.66
CA MET A 34 -6.30 14.72 -14.71
C MET A 34 -6.07 13.62 -15.72
N SER A 35 -6.37 13.91 -16.99
CA SER A 35 -6.18 13.00 -18.11
C SER A 35 -5.45 13.75 -19.23
N LEU A 36 -4.53 13.05 -19.90
CA LEU A 36 -3.88 13.53 -21.13
C LEU A 36 -4.59 12.87 -22.31
N TYR A 37 -5.19 13.66 -23.21
CA TYR A 37 -6.13 13.15 -24.20
C TYR A 37 -5.46 12.33 -25.32
N ASP A 38 -4.23 12.69 -25.72
CA ASP A 38 -3.67 12.23 -27.02
C ASP A 38 -2.34 11.44 -26.96
N TYR A 39 -1.85 11.09 -25.78
CA TYR A 39 -0.54 10.46 -25.63
C TYR A 39 -0.62 8.92 -25.74
N GLU A 40 -0.65 8.41 -26.97
CA GLU A 40 -0.96 7.00 -27.30
C GLU A 40 0.17 5.98 -27.03
N GLY A 41 1.43 6.40 -26.86
CA GLY A 41 2.56 5.46 -26.79
C GLY A 41 3.79 5.98 -26.03
N PRO A 42 4.64 5.10 -25.47
CA PRO A 42 5.85 5.50 -24.72
C PRO A 42 6.81 6.38 -25.55
N ASP A 43 6.63 6.40 -26.88
CA ASP A 43 7.43 7.12 -27.85
C ASP A 43 6.86 8.50 -28.23
N ASP A 44 5.86 9.00 -27.49
CA ASP A 44 5.34 10.34 -27.74
C ASP A 44 6.39 11.40 -27.33
N PRO A 45 6.88 12.21 -28.28
CA PRO A 45 7.99 13.14 -28.05
C PRO A 45 7.64 14.32 -27.14
N GLU A 46 6.35 14.67 -26.98
CA GLU A 46 5.93 15.82 -26.18
C GLU A 46 5.65 15.43 -24.71
N LEU A 47 5.48 14.13 -24.44
CA LEU A 47 5.17 13.60 -23.12
C LEU A 47 6.18 14.01 -22.04
N PRO A 48 7.51 13.99 -22.27
CA PRO A 48 8.47 14.39 -21.25
C PRO A 48 8.31 15.86 -20.83
N GLU A 49 8.05 16.77 -21.77
CA GLU A 49 7.89 18.20 -21.49
C GLU A 49 6.60 18.47 -20.69
N VAL A 50 5.51 17.81 -21.08
CA VAL A 50 4.22 17.91 -20.36
C VAL A 50 4.33 17.36 -18.94
N LEU A 51 4.98 16.21 -18.76
CA LEU A 51 5.21 15.62 -17.44
C LEU A 51 6.14 16.51 -16.59
N GLN A 52 7.17 17.08 -17.18
CA GLN A 52 8.05 18.02 -16.50
C GLN A 52 7.27 19.25 -16.00
N SER A 53 6.44 19.85 -16.84
CA SER A 53 5.57 20.97 -16.46
C SER A 53 4.63 20.63 -15.31
N PHE A 54 4.04 19.42 -15.33
CA PHE A 54 3.24 18.90 -14.23
C PHE A 54 4.03 18.78 -12.93
N TYR A 55 5.20 18.12 -12.96
CA TYR A 55 6.03 17.95 -11.76
C TYR A 55 6.53 19.29 -11.23
N GLU A 56 6.87 20.25 -12.09
CA GLU A 56 7.23 21.59 -11.68
C GLU A 56 6.07 22.33 -11.01
N THR A 57 4.87 22.19 -11.55
CA THR A 57 3.68 22.83 -10.98
C THR A 57 3.38 22.25 -9.59
N TRP A 58 3.51 20.93 -9.42
CA TRP A 58 3.32 20.28 -8.13
C TRP A 58 4.41 20.66 -7.11
N THR A 59 5.69 20.52 -7.49
CA THR A 59 6.84 20.79 -6.60
C THR A 59 7.03 22.27 -6.25
N LYS A 60 6.43 23.19 -7.01
CA LYS A 60 6.39 24.63 -6.73
C LYS A 60 5.08 25.07 -6.05
N ASN A 61 4.17 24.13 -5.73
CA ASN A 61 2.86 24.39 -5.15
C ASN A 61 2.08 25.46 -5.94
N LYS A 62 2.02 25.32 -7.27
CA LYS A 62 1.37 26.27 -8.18
C LYS A 62 0.04 25.72 -8.70
N GLY A 63 -0.78 26.60 -9.28
CA GLY A 63 -2.07 26.22 -9.86
C GLY A 63 -2.96 25.47 -8.87
N LEU A 64 -3.49 24.33 -9.30
CA LEU A 64 -4.38 23.47 -8.51
C LEU A 64 -3.72 22.92 -7.24
N PHE A 65 -2.40 22.74 -7.23
CA PHE A 65 -1.70 22.20 -6.06
C PHE A 65 -1.69 23.17 -4.87
N LYS A 66 -1.99 24.46 -5.08
CA LYS A 66 -2.23 25.42 -3.97
C LYS A 66 -3.43 25.03 -3.12
N LEU A 67 -4.38 24.30 -3.67
CA LEU A 67 -5.62 23.91 -3.00
C LEU A 67 -5.41 22.65 -2.18
N HIS A 68 -6.26 22.46 -1.18
CA HIS A 68 -6.38 21.18 -0.48
C HIS A 68 -7.22 20.22 -1.32
N ILE A 69 -6.62 19.10 -1.74
CA ILE A 69 -7.24 18.12 -2.63
C ILE A 69 -7.49 16.85 -1.82
N ASP A 70 -8.74 16.39 -1.71
CA ASP A 70 -9.05 15.14 -1.00
C ASP A 70 -8.66 13.93 -1.85
N GLU A 71 -9.01 13.96 -3.14
CA GLU A 71 -8.74 12.88 -4.09
C GLU A 71 -8.18 13.40 -5.41
N MET A 72 -7.12 12.75 -5.88
CA MET A 72 -6.53 13.02 -7.19
C MET A 72 -6.41 11.73 -7.99
N VAL A 73 -7.02 11.70 -9.17
CA VAL A 73 -6.95 10.62 -10.14
C VAL A 73 -6.11 11.07 -11.31
N LEU A 74 -4.96 10.42 -11.52
CA LEU A 74 -4.02 10.79 -12.56
C LEU A 74 -4.00 9.74 -13.67
N GLN A 75 -4.88 9.91 -14.66
CA GLN A 75 -5.14 8.97 -15.75
C GLN A 75 -4.18 9.14 -16.94
N PHE A 76 -2.89 9.09 -16.66
CA PHE A 76 -1.83 9.11 -17.68
C PHE A 76 -0.59 8.41 -17.11
N LYS A 77 0.25 7.83 -17.96
CA LYS A 77 1.41 7.07 -17.51
C LYS A 77 2.48 8.00 -16.94
N LYS A 78 3.16 7.56 -15.88
CA LYS A 78 4.18 8.36 -15.18
C LYS A 78 5.45 7.53 -15.01
N PRO A 79 6.57 7.90 -15.67
CA PRO A 79 7.86 7.27 -15.41
C PRO A 79 8.17 7.30 -13.92
N ILE A 80 8.46 6.13 -13.37
CA ILE A 80 8.54 5.95 -11.92
C ILE A 80 9.65 6.79 -11.28
N ARG A 81 10.79 6.93 -11.95
CA ARG A 81 11.90 7.77 -11.49
C ARG A 81 11.49 9.24 -11.37
N GLY A 82 10.86 9.80 -12.40
CA GLY A 82 10.40 11.19 -12.39
C GLY A 82 9.35 11.44 -11.31
N LEU A 83 8.43 10.47 -11.13
CA LEU A 83 7.46 10.53 -10.05
C LEU A 83 8.12 10.49 -8.66
N TYR A 84 9.10 9.60 -8.45
CA TYR A 84 9.86 9.50 -7.20
C TYR A 84 10.57 10.82 -6.87
N GLU A 85 11.30 11.38 -7.83
CA GLU A 85 12.04 12.63 -7.67
C GLU A 85 11.10 13.81 -7.37
N ALA A 86 9.94 13.87 -8.01
CA ALA A 86 8.92 14.88 -7.75
C ALA A 86 8.31 14.74 -6.35
N LEU A 87 7.96 13.52 -5.94
CA LEU A 87 7.40 13.23 -4.62
C LEU A 87 8.40 13.54 -3.49
N ARG A 88 9.69 13.28 -3.71
CA ARG A 88 10.75 13.68 -2.78
C ARG A 88 10.79 15.19 -2.58
N GLN A 89 10.78 15.96 -3.68
CA GLN A 89 10.77 17.42 -3.61
C GLN A 89 9.50 17.99 -2.97
N VAL A 90 8.34 17.41 -3.28
CA VAL A 90 7.05 17.75 -2.66
C VAL A 90 7.11 17.55 -1.15
N HIS A 91 7.71 16.43 -0.70
CA HIS A 91 7.93 16.14 0.72
C HIS A 91 8.86 17.16 1.39
N GLU A 92 10.05 17.37 0.83
CA GLU A 92 11.08 18.29 1.34
C GLU A 92 10.55 19.73 1.46
N ARG A 93 9.69 20.14 0.52
CA ARG A 93 9.10 21.48 0.47
C ARG A 93 7.77 21.59 1.19
N SER A 94 7.28 20.53 1.84
CA SER A 94 5.99 20.51 2.53
C SER A 94 4.82 21.00 1.65
N CYS A 95 4.86 20.65 0.36
CA CYS A 95 3.81 21.00 -0.58
C CYS A 95 2.54 20.19 -0.29
N ASN A 96 1.38 20.67 -0.75
CA ASN A 96 0.13 19.94 -0.57
C ASN A 96 0.19 18.61 -1.32
N VAL A 97 -0.22 17.54 -0.63
CA VAL A 97 -0.35 16.19 -1.20
C VAL A 97 -1.79 15.75 -1.04
N PRO A 98 -2.42 15.17 -2.08
CA PRO A 98 -3.75 14.62 -1.97
C PRO A 98 -3.85 13.55 -0.87
N ARG A 99 -4.96 13.54 -0.14
CA ARG A 99 -5.22 12.48 0.87
C ARG A 99 -5.40 11.11 0.21
N ILE A 100 -6.02 11.08 -0.96
CA ILE A 100 -6.23 9.91 -1.81
C ILE A 100 -5.58 10.18 -3.16
N ILE A 101 -4.78 9.24 -3.64
CA ILE A 101 -4.18 9.33 -4.96
C ILE A 101 -4.33 8.03 -5.73
N LYS A 102 -4.84 8.16 -6.95
CA LYS A 102 -4.95 7.07 -7.92
C LYS A 102 -4.02 7.37 -9.08
N LEU A 103 -3.08 6.49 -9.35
CA LEU A 103 -2.04 6.75 -10.34
C LEU A 103 -1.68 5.49 -11.13
N SER A 104 -1.18 5.69 -12.35
CA SER A 104 -0.65 4.64 -13.20
C SER A 104 0.85 4.87 -13.41
N PRO A 105 1.70 4.27 -12.56
CA PRO A 105 3.15 4.36 -12.70
C PRO A 105 3.62 3.53 -13.89
N TRP A 106 4.78 3.88 -14.42
CA TRP A 106 5.47 3.14 -15.46
C TRP A 106 6.89 2.83 -14.98
N GLU A 107 7.15 1.54 -14.77
CA GLU A 107 8.48 1.02 -14.46
C GLU A 107 9.30 0.91 -15.75
N ASN A 108 10.01 1.98 -16.07
CA ASN A 108 11.01 1.97 -17.13
C ASN A 108 12.34 1.36 -16.64
N ASP A 109 13.33 1.20 -17.53
CA ASP A 109 14.66 0.65 -17.25
C ASP A 109 15.55 1.52 -16.32
N SER A 110 14.95 2.33 -15.46
CA SER A 110 15.62 3.23 -14.52
C SER A 110 16.10 2.54 -13.24
N GLY A 111 15.72 1.27 -13.01
CA GLY A 111 16.02 0.53 -11.78
C GLY A 111 15.06 0.82 -10.61
N PHE A 112 14.21 1.85 -10.72
CA PHE A 112 13.17 2.15 -9.75
C PHE A 112 11.97 1.22 -9.91
N ARG A 113 11.29 0.94 -8.80
CA ARG A 113 10.15 0.00 -8.69
C ARG A 113 9.01 0.63 -7.91
N ILE A 114 7.80 0.07 -8.04
CA ILE A 114 6.58 0.58 -7.39
C ILE A 114 6.75 0.74 -5.89
N ASN A 115 7.57 -0.10 -5.28
CA ASN A 115 7.96 -0.10 -3.87
C ASN A 115 8.59 1.23 -3.45
N ASP A 116 9.42 1.86 -4.30
CA ASP A 116 10.06 3.15 -4.00
C ASP A 116 9.04 4.27 -3.87
N ILE A 117 8.02 4.26 -4.74
CA ILE A 117 6.93 5.23 -4.71
C ILE A 117 6.06 5.01 -3.46
N ILE A 118 5.71 3.76 -3.15
CA ILE A 118 4.91 3.44 -1.97
C ILE A 118 5.64 3.88 -0.69
N GLN A 119 6.93 3.57 -0.57
CA GLN A 119 7.74 3.99 0.57
C GLN A 119 7.74 5.52 0.70
N GLN A 120 7.99 6.24 -0.40
CA GLN A 120 8.00 7.70 -0.40
C GLN A 120 6.64 8.30 0.00
N MET A 121 5.55 7.76 -0.55
CA MET A 121 4.20 8.27 -0.35
C MET A 121 3.57 7.86 0.99
N SER A 122 4.08 6.81 1.63
CA SER A 122 3.53 6.24 2.85
C SER A 122 3.34 7.27 3.98
N SER A 123 4.22 8.28 4.06
CA SER A 123 4.18 9.36 5.05
C SER A 123 3.34 10.58 4.63
N MET A 124 2.95 10.65 3.36
CA MET A 124 2.34 11.84 2.76
C MET A 124 0.84 11.69 2.51
N THR A 125 0.40 10.50 2.11
CA THR A 125 -0.98 10.22 1.69
C THR A 125 -1.64 9.13 2.53
N GLU A 126 -2.96 9.13 2.63
CA GLU A 126 -3.72 8.12 3.38
C GLU A 126 -4.15 6.94 2.52
N GLN A 127 -4.31 7.14 1.21
CA GLN A 127 -4.70 6.07 0.28
C GLN A 127 -3.94 6.16 -1.04
N ILE A 128 -3.34 5.03 -1.42
CA ILE A 128 -2.71 4.83 -2.73
C ILE A 128 -3.48 3.75 -3.47
N GLU A 129 -3.89 4.04 -4.70
CA GLU A 129 -4.46 3.07 -5.62
C GLU A 129 -3.68 3.10 -6.93
N ILE A 130 -3.06 1.98 -7.27
CA ILE A 130 -2.41 1.77 -8.56
C ILE A 130 -3.49 1.33 -9.55
N ILE A 131 -3.67 2.10 -10.63
CA ILE A 131 -4.70 1.87 -11.65
C ILE A 131 -4.07 1.53 -13.01
N ARG A 132 -4.78 0.70 -13.79
CA ARG A 132 -4.46 0.46 -15.21
C ARG A 132 -4.93 1.63 -16.08
N LEU A 133 -4.24 1.85 -17.19
CA LEU A 133 -4.69 2.76 -18.25
C LEU A 133 -5.09 1.96 -19.48
N ARG A 134 -6.31 2.19 -20.00
CA ARG A 134 -6.79 1.63 -21.28
C ARG A 134 -6.46 0.12 -21.44
N SER A 135 -6.65 -0.66 -20.36
CA SER A 135 -6.39 -2.10 -20.23
C SER A 135 -4.93 -2.56 -20.17
N VAL A 136 -3.95 -1.64 -20.16
CA VAL A 136 -2.52 -1.95 -20.09
C VAL A 136 -1.97 -1.68 -18.68
N SER A 137 -1.15 -2.59 -18.17
CA SER A 137 -0.30 -2.35 -17.00
C SER A 137 1.11 -2.01 -17.46
N TYR A 138 1.68 -0.95 -16.88
CA TYR A 138 3.07 -0.52 -17.09
C TYR A 138 3.95 -0.88 -15.88
N ILE A 139 3.47 -1.80 -15.06
CA ILE A 139 4.16 -2.33 -13.88
C ILE A 139 4.65 -3.72 -14.21
N HIS A 140 5.95 -3.90 -14.11
CA HIS A 140 6.63 -5.18 -14.30
C HIS A 140 6.88 -5.89 -12.98
N THR A 141 6.89 -5.16 -11.86
CA THR A 141 7.03 -5.70 -10.51
C THR A 141 6.06 -6.83 -10.28
N THR A 142 6.64 -7.99 -9.99
CA THR A 142 5.93 -9.22 -9.65
C THR A 142 5.52 -9.24 -8.19
N VAL A 143 4.62 -10.18 -7.84
CA VAL A 143 4.26 -10.43 -6.43
C VAL A 143 5.49 -10.76 -5.58
N TYR A 144 6.44 -11.54 -6.13
CA TYR A 144 7.66 -11.94 -5.43
C TYR A 144 8.59 -10.75 -5.15
N GLU A 145 8.91 -9.97 -6.19
CA GLU A 145 9.76 -8.79 -6.04
C GLU A 145 9.16 -7.77 -5.06
N PHE A 146 7.83 -7.61 -5.07
CA PHE A 146 7.16 -6.71 -4.15
C PHE A 146 7.42 -7.11 -2.68
N PHE A 147 7.25 -8.39 -2.34
CA PHE A 147 7.39 -8.88 -0.96
C PHE A 147 8.84 -9.12 -0.51
N GLU A 148 9.78 -9.32 -1.44
CA GLU A 148 11.20 -9.36 -1.10
C GLU A 148 11.78 -7.99 -0.77
N SER A 149 11.16 -6.91 -1.27
CA SER A 149 11.64 -5.56 -1.05
C SER A 149 11.58 -5.14 0.44
N GLN A 150 12.53 -4.31 0.86
CA GLN A 150 12.52 -3.72 2.19
C GLN A 150 11.72 -2.41 2.19
N ILE A 151 10.43 -2.51 2.56
CA ILE A 151 9.60 -1.37 2.91
C ILE A 151 9.50 -1.31 4.45
N ASP A 152 9.78 -0.13 5.01
CA ASP A 152 9.59 0.13 6.44
C ASP A 152 8.16 0.60 6.69
N TRP A 153 7.32 -0.33 7.16
CA TRP A 153 5.92 -0.10 7.49
C TRP A 153 5.71 0.47 8.89
N THR A 154 6.76 0.52 9.71
CA THR A 154 6.74 0.98 11.11
C THR A 154 7.07 2.45 11.29
N ALA A 155 7.36 3.16 10.18
CA ALA A 155 7.66 4.58 10.18
C ALA A 155 6.62 5.38 11.00
N PRO A 156 7.02 6.11 12.06
CA PRO A 156 6.08 6.74 13.00
C PRO A 156 5.16 7.77 12.33
N ASN A 157 5.66 8.42 11.27
CA ASN A 157 4.94 9.40 10.47
C ASN A 157 4.17 8.80 9.28
N ALA A 158 4.11 7.47 9.13
CA ALA A 158 3.29 6.83 8.10
C ALA A 158 1.82 7.28 8.25
N LYS A 159 1.21 7.72 7.16
CA LYS A 159 -0.20 8.11 7.06
C LYS A 159 -1.04 7.08 6.33
N LEU A 160 -0.41 6.23 5.53
CA LEU A 160 -1.08 5.26 4.68
C LEU A 160 -1.99 4.32 5.48
N ARG A 161 -3.28 4.35 5.13
CA ARG A 161 -4.33 3.49 5.70
C ARG A 161 -4.86 2.50 4.68
N LYS A 162 -4.79 2.83 3.39
CA LYS A 162 -5.29 1.96 2.31
C LYS A 162 -4.30 1.88 1.17
N LEU A 163 -3.97 0.66 0.77
CA LEU A 163 -3.07 0.37 -0.34
C LEU A 163 -3.74 -0.63 -1.29
N ASP A 164 -3.94 -0.24 -2.53
CA ASP A 164 -4.42 -1.10 -3.61
C ASP A 164 -3.37 -1.13 -4.72
N LEU A 165 -2.82 -2.31 -4.99
CA LEU A 165 -1.74 -2.51 -5.97
C LEU A 165 -2.21 -3.35 -7.15
N ILE A 166 -1.54 -3.16 -8.29
CA ILE A 166 -1.57 -4.08 -9.42
C ILE A 166 -0.16 -4.65 -9.56
N LEU A 167 -0.02 -5.97 -9.52
CA LEU A 167 1.25 -6.68 -9.60
C LEU A 167 1.19 -7.71 -10.72
N ASN A 168 2.29 -7.88 -11.44
CA ASN A 168 2.39 -8.85 -12.52
C ASN A 168 2.53 -10.27 -11.96
N VAL A 169 1.97 -11.24 -12.68
CA VAL A 169 2.24 -12.67 -12.42
C VAL A 169 3.23 -13.15 -13.47
N ASP A 170 4.44 -13.47 -13.02
CA ASP A 170 5.45 -14.04 -13.89
C ASP A 170 5.10 -15.49 -14.24
N SER A 171 5.15 -15.79 -15.53
CA SER A 171 4.90 -17.08 -16.13
C SER A 171 6.08 -18.06 -16.07
N GLU A 172 7.29 -17.55 -15.77
CA GLU A 172 8.54 -18.31 -15.68
C GLU A 172 9.03 -18.49 -14.24
N ALA A 173 8.49 -17.70 -13.30
CA ALA A 173 8.59 -17.97 -11.88
C ALA A 173 7.78 -19.22 -11.53
N TYR A 174 8.26 -20.39 -11.98
CA TYR A 174 8.05 -21.64 -11.27
C TYR A 174 8.47 -21.36 -9.84
N LEU A 175 7.47 -21.30 -8.96
CA LEU A 175 7.68 -21.30 -7.53
C LEU A 175 8.19 -22.68 -7.17
N ASN A 176 9.47 -22.91 -7.42
CA ASN A 176 10.25 -23.70 -6.49
C ASN A 176 9.86 -23.23 -5.09
N GLU A 177 9.72 -24.19 -4.19
CA GLU A 177 9.29 -24.16 -2.78
C GLU A 177 10.03 -23.13 -1.86
N LYS A 178 10.60 -22.07 -2.41
CA LYS A 178 11.15 -20.93 -1.70
C LYS A 178 9.99 -20.14 -1.12
N GLU A 179 9.75 -20.37 0.16
CA GLU A 179 8.94 -19.48 1.00
C GLU A 179 9.30 -18.02 0.72
N PHE A 180 8.30 -17.13 0.63
CA PHE A 180 8.57 -15.69 0.64
C PHE A 180 9.36 -15.34 1.89
N LYS A 181 10.63 -14.99 1.71
CA LYS A 181 11.40 -14.32 2.75
C LYS A 181 10.95 -12.87 2.76
N SER A 182 9.86 -12.60 3.49
CA SER A 182 9.41 -11.24 3.75
C SER A 182 10.52 -10.49 4.49
N ASN A 183 11.23 -9.63 3.77
CA ASN A 183 12.25 -8.74 4.35
C ASN A 183 11.63 -7.47 4.95
N HIS A 184 10.29 -7.38 4.98
CA HIS A 184 9.57 -6.25 5.54
C HIS A 184 9.82 -6.11 7.05
N ILE A 185 9.96 -4.86 7.50
CA ILE A 185 10.11 -4.53 8.91
C ILE A 185 8.72 -4.34 9.51
N GLY A 186 8.19 -5.43 10.09
CA GLY A 186 6.96 -5.47 10.89
C GLY A 186 5.66 -5.19 10.13
N PRO A 187 4.51 -5.60 10.67
CA PRO A 187 3.23 -5.19 10.12
C PRO A 187 2.95 -3.71 10.45
N SER A 188 2.33 -3.01 9.50
CA SER A 188 1.84 -1.66 9.71
C SER A 188 0.71 -1.63 10.73
N ASN A 189 0.87 -0.84 11.80
CA ASN A 189 -0.20 -0.62 12.78
C ASN A 189 -1.32 0.30 12.26
N LYS A 190 -1.12 0.96 11.11
CA LYS A 190 -2.06 1.96 10.56
C LYS A 190 -2.81 1.47 9.32
N LEU A 191 -2.30 0.46 8.63
CA LEU A 191 -2.90 -0.04 7.40
C LEU A 191 -4.24 -0.76 7.71
N GLN A 192 -5.34 -0.16 7.26
CA GLN A 192 -6.70 -0.65 7.41
C GLN A 192 -7.13 -1.53 6.23
N HIS A 193 -6.54 -1.32 5.06
CA HIS A 193 -6.84 -2.09 3.85
C HIS A 193 -5.59 -2.35 3.01
N PHE A 194 -5.42 -3.60 2.58
CA PHE A 194 -4.40 -3.99 1.63
C PHE A 194 -4.99 -4.89 0.52
N GLY A 195 -5.08 -4.35 -0.68
CA GLY A 195 -5.55 -5.03 -1.88
C GLY A 195 -4.41 -5.31 -2.86
N ILE A 196 -4.38 -6.52 -3.40
CA ILE A 196 -3.53 -6.88 -4.54
C ILE A 196 -4.43 -7.29 -5.70
N THR A 197 -4.15 -6.72 -6.86
CA THR A 197 -4.74 -7.13 -8.12
C THR A 197 -3.66 -7.80 -8.96
N LEU A 198 -3.83 -9.09 -9.21
CA LEU A 198 -2.94 -9.89 -10.04
C LEU A 198 -3.25 -9.63 -11.51
N ASP A 199 -2.27 -9.11 -12.22
CA ASP A 199 -2.30 -8.98 -13.67
C ASP A 199 -1.76 -10.26 -14.31
N ILE A 200 -2.66 -11.00 -14.96
CA ILE A 200 -2.34 -12.29 -15.60
C ILE A 200 -2.18 -12.17 -17.12
N SER A 201 -2.09 -10.95 -17.64
CA SER A 201 -2.15 -10.71 -19.09
C SER A 201 -1.00 -11.38 -19.85
N SER A 202 0.19 -11.40 -19.26
CA SER A 202 1.37 -12.15 -19.74
C SER A 202 1.09 -13.66 -19.86
N MET A 203 0.43 -14.25 -18.86
CA MET A 203 0.08 -15.68 -18.85
C MET A 203 -0.96 -16.02 -19.92
N ILE A 204 -1.90 -15.11 -20.20
CA ILE A 204 -2.89 -15.26 -21.27
C ILE A 204 -2.21 -15.32 -22.62
N GLU A 205 -1.30 -14.38 -22.88
CA GLU A 205 -0.56 -14.29 -24.15
C GLU A 205 0.27 -15.55 -24.42
N GLN A 206 0.75 -16.20 -23.37
CA GLN A 206 1.50 -17.46 -23.45
C GLN A 206 0.61 -18.73 -23.44
N GLY A 207 -0.72 -18.60 -23.38
CA GLY A 207 -1.64 -19.74 -23.38
C GLY A 207 -1.61 -20.60 -22.10
N LYS A 208 -1.16 -20.06 -20.95
CA LYS A 208 -0.98 -20.80 -19.69
C LYS A 208 -2.17 -20.66 -18.71
N ILE A 209 -3.37 -20.30 -19.18
CA ILE A 209 -4.53 -19.96 -18.32
C ILE A 209 -5.15 -21.18 -17.64
N ASP A 210 -5.15 -22.34 -18.29
CA ASP A 210 -5.95 -23.51 -17.87
C ASP A 210 -5.55 -24.09 -16.51
N HIS A 211 -4.41 -23.66 -15.95
CA HIS A 211 -4.03 -23.98 -14.58
C HIS A 211 -3.87 -22.76 -13.68
N LEU A 212 -4.55 -21.63 -13.94
CA LEU A 212 -4.44 -20.42 -13.10
C LEU A 212 -4.63 -20.72 -11.60
N ALA A 213 -5.59 -21.59 -11.25
CA ALA A 213 -5.81 -22.02 -9.87
C ALA A 213 -4.66 -22.87 -9.28
N ASN A 214 -3.84 -23.51 -10.12
CA ASN A 214 -2.63 -24.24 -9.73
C ASN A 214 -1.34 -23.42 -9.93
N TYR A 215 -1.38 -22.33 -10.71
CA TYR A 215 -0.24 -21.46 -11.07
C TYR A 215 -0.14 -20.22 -10.19
N ILE A 216 -1.28 -19.69 -9.72
CA ILE A 216 -1.24 -18.63 -8.72
C ILE A 216 -0.59 -19.27 -7.51
N LEU A 217 0.65 -18.84 -7.25
CA LEU A 217 1.25 -18.70 -5.92
C LEU A 217 0.37 -19.28 -4.83
N GLU A 218 0.82 -20.34 -4.15
CA GLU A 218 0.09 -20.94 -3.03
C GLU A 218 -0.56 -19.81 -2.23
N ILE A 219 -1.90 -19.73 -2.26
CA ILE A 219 -2.63 -18.55 -1.76
C ILE A 219 -2.28 -18.31 -0.28
N GLU A 220 -1.93 -19.39 0.43
CA GLU A 220 -1.36 -19.38 1.77
C GLU A 220 -0.12 -18.48 1.87
N GLN A 221 0.81 -18.60 0.93
CA GLN A 221 2.04 -17.81 0.88
C GLN A 221 1.76 -16.32 0.62
N ILE A 222 0.88 -16.00 -0.33
CA ILE A 222 0.40 -14.61 -0.52
C ILE A 222 -0.26 -14.10 0.75
N ALA A 223 -1.12 -14.91 1.39
CA ALA A 223 -1.80 -14.53 2.62
C ALA A 223 -0.82 -14.22 3.74
N LYS A 224 0.21 -15.05 3.94
CA LYS A 224 1.29 -14.83 4.92
C LYS A 224 2.04 -13.53 4.63
N ALA A 225 2.42 -13.29 3.37
CA ALA A 225 3.15 -12.09 2.98
C ALA A 225 2.30 -10.81 3.08
N MET A 226 1.02 -10.87 2.69
CA MET A 226 0.09 -9.76 2.92
C MET A 226 -0.10 -9.50 4.41
N PHE A 227 -0.22 -10.55 5.22
CA PHE A 227 -0.39 -10.45 6.66
C PHE A 227 0.84 -9.87 7.36
N SER A 228 2.07 -10.19 6.89
CA SER A 228 3.29 -9.59 7.43
C SER A 228 3.38 -8.09 7.20
N VAL A 229 2.71 -7.57 6.16
CA VAL A 229 2.60 -6.13 5.86
C VAL A 229 1.44 -5.46 6.61
N GLY A 230 0.23 -6.04 6.57
CA GLY A 230 -0.98 -5.39 7.09
C GLY A 230 -1.30 -5.69 8.56
N GLY A 231 -0.86 -6.83 9.10
CA GLY A 231 -1.15 -7.27 10.46
C GLY A 231 -2.62 -7.62 10.75
N MET A 232 -2.93 -7.76 12.05
CA MET A 232 -4.20 -8.31 12.52
C MET A 232 -5.42 -7.48 12.10
N ASN A 233 -5.32 -6.15 12.13
CA ASN A 233 -6.45 -5.22 11.99
C ASN A 233 -6.72 -4.77 10.54
N CYS A 234 -5.96 -5.28 9.57
CA CYS A 234 -6.11 -4.93 8.16
C CYS A 234 -7.17 -5.78 7.45
N HIS A 235 -7.90 -5.19 6.51
CA HIS A 235 -8.75 -5.91 5.57
C HIS A 235 -7.96 -6.23 4.30
N TYR A 236 -7.98 -7.50 3.89
CA TYR A 236 -7.21 -7.96 2.74
C TYR A 236 -8.14 -8.22 1.55
N SER A 237 -7.69 -7.91 0.33
CA SER A 237 -8.42 -8.30 -0.87
C SER A 237 -7.49 -8.77 -1.99
N LEU A 238 -7.94 -9.77 -2.74
CA LEU A 238 -7.24 -10.29 -3.92
C LEU A 238 -8.17 -10.23 -5.12
N LYS A 239 -7.67 -9.71 -6.24
CA LYS A 239 -8.38 -9.66 -7.52
C LYS A 239 -7.48 -10.20 -8.62
N VAL A 240 -8.09 -10.63 -9.71
CA VAL A 240 -7.39 -11.01 -10.94
C VAL A 240 -7.97 -10.18 -12.09
N ILE A 241 -7.08 -9.67 -12.93
CA ILE A 241 -7.44 -8.93 -14.13
C ILE A 241 -6.62 -9.42 -15.32
N SER A 242 -7.19 -9.26 -16.50
CA SER A 242 -6.53 -9.53 -17.78
C SER A 242 -6.81 -8.41 -18.78
N ASN A 243 -6.10 -8.40 -19.92
CA ASN A 243 -6.33 -7.45 -21.02
C ASN A 243 -7.78 -7.50 -21.56
N LYS A 244 -8.51 -8.60 -21.35
CA LYS A 244 -9.91 -8.76 -21.75
C LYS A 244 -10.92 -8.28 -20.68
N ASN A 245 -10.46 -7.67 -19.59
CA ASN A 245 -11.27 -7.29 -18.42
C ASN A 245 -12.09 -8.46 -17.83
N GLU A 246 -11.60 -9.70 -17.99
CA GLU A 246 -12.23 -10.86 -17.39
C GLU A 246 -11.79 -10.94 -15.91
N GLN A 247 -12.73 -10.70 -14.98
CA GLN A 247 -12.53 -10.94 -13.55
C GLN A 247 -12.64 -12.44 -13.19
N ALA A 248 -12.35 -13.33 -14.14
CA ALA A 248 -12.51 -14.77 -13.98
C ALA A 248 -11.70 -15.24 -12.75
N GLY A 249 -12.36 -15.94 -11.83
CA GLY A 249 -11.71 -16.49 -10.63
C GLY A 249 -11.46 -15.51 -9.48
N SER A 250 -11.69 -14.19 -9.63
CA SER A 250 -11.44 -13.21 -8.55
C SER A 250 -12.19 -13.53 -7.26
N GLY A 251 -13.48 -13.89 -7.36
CA GLY A 251 -14.29 -14.23 -6.20
C GLY A 251 -13.82 -15.49 -5.48
N PHE A 252 -13.40 -16.52 -6.24
CA PHE A 252 -12.87 -17.76 -5.69
C PHE A 252 -11.54 -17.54 -4.97
N LEU A 253 -10.59 -16.86 -5.62
CA LEU A 253 -9.26 -16.58 -5.08
C LEU A 253 -9.32 -15.67 -3.86
N ASN A 254 -10.16 -14.64 -3.90
CA ASN A 254 -10.40 -13.80 -2.72
C ASN A 254 -11.01 -14.63 -1.58
N GLY A 255 -11.94 -15.55 -1.88
CA GLY A 255 -12.51 -16.46 -0.90
C GLY A 255 -11.46 -17.35 -0.23
N GLN A 256 -10.52 -17.90 -1.00
CA GLN A 256 -9.38 -18.66 -0.47
C GLN A 256 -8.46 -17.76 0.36
N LEU A 257 -8.11 -16.56 -0.11
CA LEU A 257 -7.31 -15.61 0.66
C LEU A 257 -7.95 -15.33 2.03
N GLN A 258 -9.26 -15.05 2.07
CA GLN A 258 -9.96 -14.80 3.33
C GLN A 258 -9.93 -16.00 4.27
N LYS A 259 -9.96 -17.22 3.74
CA LYS A 259 -9.84 -18.46 4.51
C LYS A 259 -8.44 -18.58 5.12
N GLU A 260 -7.40 -18.36 4.33
CA GLU A 260 -6.01 -18.42 4.80
C GLU A 260 -5.69 -17.33 5.83
N ILE A 261 -6.07 -16.07 5.57
CA ILE A 261 -5.94 -14.98 6.55
C ILE A 261 -6.67 -15.30 7.85
N ARG A 262 -7.87 -15.90 7.78
CA ARG A 262 -8.59 -16.34 8.99
C ARG A 262 -7.83 -17.43 9.73
N GLY A 263 -7.24 -18.39 9.02
CA GLY A 263 -6.38 -19.42 9.58
C GLY A 263 -5.19 -18.82 10.33
N ILE A 264 -4.46 -17.91 9.69
CA ILE A 264 -3.32 -17.18 10.28
C ILE A 264 -3.75 -16.43 11.56
N ARG A 265 -4.84 -15.66 11.49
CA ARG A 265 -5.38 -14.93 12.66
C ARG A 265 -5.75 -15.85 13.81
N GLN A 266 -6.31 -17.02 13.52
CA GLN A 266 -6.65 -18.00 14.55
C GLN A 266 -5.39 -18.65 15.15
N GLY A 267 -4.36 -18.89 14.34
CA GLY A 267 -3.04 -19.32 14.78
C GLY A 267 -2.40 -18.31 15.74
N ASP A 268 -2.30 -17.05 15.34
CA ASP A 268 -1.69 -15.99 16.16
C ASP A 268 -2.47 -15.69 17.44
N ARG A 269 -3.81 -15.74 17.39
CA ARG A 269 -4.65 -15.61 18.59
C ARG A 269 -4.46 -16.76 19.58
N ARG A 270 -4.02 -17.94 19.13
CA ARG A 270 -3.65 -19.04 20.04
C ARG A 270 -2.30 -18.78 20.72
N VAL A 271 -1.44 -17.97 20.11
CA VAL A 271 -0.18 -17.49 20.70
C VAL A 271 -0.45 -16.34 21.69
N GLN A 272 -1.40 -15.45 21.37
CA GLN A 272 -1.85 -14.37 22.25
C GLN A 272 -3.02 -14.81 23.15
N GLY A 273 -2.72 -15.61 24.17
CA GLY A 273 -3.65 -15.98 25.23
C GLY A 273 -3.00 -15.92 26.60
N TRP A 274 -3.78 -15.55 27.61
CA TRP A 274 -3.37 -15.73 29.00
C TRP A 274 -3.33 -17.22 29.33
N ARG A 275 -2.13 -17.82 29.45
CA ARG A 275 -2.01 -19.19 29.97
C ARG A 275 -1.94 -19.17 31.50
N GLN A 276 -2.66 -20.09 32.12
CA GLN A 276 -2.55 -20.28 33.56
C GLN A 276 -1.17 -20.86 33.88
N LEU A 277 -0.34 -20.11 34.61
CA LEU A 277 0.97 -20.59 35.06
C LEU A 277 0.82 -21.87 35.90
N SER A 278 1.70 -22.84 35.66
CA SER A 278 1.83 -24.02 36.52
C SER A 278 2.34 -23.64 37.91
N VAL A 279 2.18 -24.53 38.90
CA VAL A 279 2.58 -24.26 40.30
C VAL A 279 4.08 -23.96 40.42
N SER A 280 4.91 -24.60 39.60
CA SER A 280 6.36 -24.37 39.51
C SER A 280 6.67 -22.98 38.93
N GLU A 281 6.07 -22.64 37.80
CA GLU A 281 6.28 -21.33 37.15
C GLU A 281 5.80 -20.16 38.02
N ARG A 282 4.73 -20.35 38.80
CA ARG A 282 4.27 -19.36 39.80
C ARG A 282 5.29 -19.12 40.91
N LYS A 283 5.99 -20.16 41.34
CA LYS A 283 7.03 -20.03 42.39
C LYS A 283 8.24 -19.27 41.87
N GLU A 284 8.67 -19.55 40.64
CA GLU A 284 9.79 -18.84 39.99
C GLU A 284 9.48 -17.37 39.72
N THR A 285 8.29 -17.06 39.20
CA THR A 285 7.85 -15.67 39.00
C THR A 285 7.68 -14.91 40.30
N SER A 286 7.21 -15.57 41.38
CA SER A 286 7.12 -14.96 42.72
C SER A 286 8.52 -14.67 43.29
N GLN A 287 9.50 -15.55 43.06
CA GLN A 287 10.89 -15.35 43.47
C GLN A 287 11.56 -14.23 42.69
N LEU A 288 11.35 -14.15 41.37
CA LEU A 288 11.85 -13.06 40.52
C LEU A 288 11.23 -11.71 40.88
N GLN A 289 9.95 -11.68 41.25
CA GLN A 289 9.30 -10.45 41.75
C GLN A 289 9.79 -10.04 43.13
N GLN A 290 10.07 -11.00 44.04
CA GLN A 290 10.72 -10.72 45.32
C GLN A 290 12.15 -10.19 45.13
N TYR A 291 12.90 -10.73 44.18
CA TYR A 291 14.22 -10.21 43.82
C TYR A 291 14.12 -8.78 43.28
N LYS A 292 13.21 -8.52 42.34
CA LYS A 292 13.01 -7.17 41.78
C LYS A 292 12.55 -6.16 42.84
N SER A 293 11.64 -6.54 43.75
CA SER A 293 11.22 -5.64 44.83
C SER A 293 12.33 -5.37 45.84
N GLN A 294 13.20 -6.35 46.12
CA GLN A 294 14.39 -6.11 46.96
C GLN A 294 15.43 -5.19 46.31
N PHE A 295 15.55 -5.19 44.98
CA PHE A 295 16.43 -4.26 44.26
C PHE A 295 15.81 -2.87 44.09
N ILE A 296 14.50 -2.76 43.84
CA ILE A 296 13.81 -1.46 43.70
C ILE A 296 13.74 -0.73 45.04
N TYR A 297 13.61 -1.44 46.17
CA TYR A 297 13.63 -0.83 47.51
C TYR A 297 15.01 -0.35 47.97
N LYS A 298 16.10 -0.68 47.26
CA LYS A 298 17.42 -0.06 47.53
C LYS A 298 17.59 1.31 46.89
N ASP A 299 16.87 1.61 45.80
CA ASP A 299 17.07 2.85 45.04
C ASP A 299 15.91 3.85 45.08
N TYR A 300 14.70 3.47 45.49
CA TYR A 300 13.59 4.42 45.61
C TYR A 300 12.76 4.19 46.87
N GLY A 301 13.07 4.97 47.89
CA GLY A 301 12.15 5.19 49.00
C GLY A 301 10.89 5.92 48.51
N ARG A 302 9.73 5.32 48.79
CA ARG A 302 8.36 5.89 48.75
C ARG A 302 7.77 6.17 47.36
N ALA A 303 6.95 5.24 46.89
CA ALA A 303 5.58 5.55 46.45
C ALA A 303 4.74 4.26 46.44
N THR A 304 3.59 4.34 47.07
CA THR A 304 2.68 3.28 47.48
C THR A 304 1.84 2.68 46.36
N ASP A 305 1.69 1.36 46.44
CA ASP A 305 0.43 0.60 46.47
C ASP A 305 -0.78 1.20 45.73
N ASN A 306 -1.14 0.58 44.60
CA ASN A 306 -2.50 0.09 44.32
C ASN A 306 -2.55 -0.61 42.95
N LEU A 307 -2.27 -1.92 42.95
CA LEU A 307 -2.66 -2.80 41.85
C LEU A 307 -3.42 -4.00 42.42
N SER A 308 -4.69 -4.09 41.99
CA SER A 308 -5.66 -5.15 42.27
C SER A 308 -5.06 -6.56 42.20
N SER A 309 -5.47 -7.42 43.13
CA SER A 309 -4.99 -8.80 43.32
C SER A 309 -5.15 -9.70 42.10
N ASP A 310 -6.00 -9.33 41.13
CA ASP A 310 -6.28 -10.15 39.96
C ASP A 310 -5.28 -9.95 38.80
N ALA A 311 -4.54 -8.86 38.78
CA ALA A 311 -3.51 -8.60 37.77
C ALA A 311 -2.22 -9.42 37.98
N ARG A 312 -2.07 -10.10 39.13
CA ARG A 312 -0.84 -10.84 39.49
C ARG A 312 -0.76 -12.28 38.96
N ARG A 313 -1.81 -12.79 38.32
CA ARG A 313 -1.92 -14.21 37.92
C ARG A 313 -1.64 -14.48 36.44
N LEU A 314 -1.30 -13.43 35.71
CA LEU A 314 -1.44 -13.39 34.27
C LEU A 314 -0.16 -12.77 33.70
N GLN A 315 0.55 -13.50 32.83
CA GLN A 315 1.66 -12.97 32.05
C GLN A 315 1.31 -12.97 30.55
N PRO A 316 1.58 -11.87 29.84
CA PRO A 316 1.55 -11.90 28.39
C PRO A 316 2.67 -12.83 27.90
N ILE A 317 2.38 -13.58 26.84
CA ILE A 317 3.35 -14.43 26.17
C ILE A 317 4.00 -13.56 25.08
N ASP A 318 5.31 -13.35 25.18
CA ASP A 318 6.16 -13.14 24.01
C ASP A 318 6.90 -14.47 23.80
N LEU A 319 6.78 -15.04 22.58
CA LEU A 319 7.63 -16.13 22.12
C LEU A 319 8.73 -15.57 21.22
#